data_AF-A0A059FYR9-F1
#
_entry.id   AF-A0A059FYR9-F1
#
_cell.length_a   1.000
_cell.length_b   1.000
_cell.length_c   1.000
_cell.angle_alpha   90.00
_cell.angle_beta   90.00
_cell.angle_gamma   90.00
#
_symmetry.space_group_name_H-M   'P 1'
#
loop_
_entity.id
_entity.type
_entity.pdbx_description
1 polymer ?
#
loop_
_entity_poly.entity_id
_entity_poly.type
_entity_poly.pdbx_seq_one_letter_code
_entity_poly.pdbx_strand_id
1 'polypeptide(L)'
;MAYNSGVQLAGLAGVIGGGIGAYLGYNQGLVTEGISPIQGALIMGAIGMVAGSAGAFILKSAMQFIIYIIMFALLAYIFRGQIEQLTGVNPVTALEVTLAKYGMSVDLARN
;
A
#
# COMPACT_ATOMS: atom_id res chain seq x y z
N MET A 1 7.29 1.69 -17.39
CA MET A 1 7.08 3.02 -16.76
C MET A 1 6.65 2.95 -15.28
N ALA A 2 5.91 1.90 -14.84
CA ALA A 2 5.47 1.74 -13.45
C ALA A 2 6.60 1.56 -12.39
N TYR A 3 7.73 0.98 -12.79
CA TYR A 3 8.92 0.82 -11.94
C TYR A 3 9.61 2.17 -11.69
N ASN A 4 9.85 2.96 -12.74
CA ASN A 4 10.55 4.26 -12.65
C ASN A 4 9.79 5.28 -11.79
N SER A 5 8.46 5.32 -11.92
CA SER A 5 7.59 6.12 -11.03
C SER A 5 7.64 5.66 -9.57
N GLY A 6 7.79 4.34 -9.33
CA GLY A 6 7.93 3.79 -7.99
C GLY A 6 9.24 4.19 -7.31
N VAL A 7 10.35 4.17 -8.06
CA VAL A 7 11.66 4.59 -7.56
C VAL A 7 11.66 6.09 -7.22
N GLN A 8 11.04 6.93 -8.04
CA GLN A 8 10.94 8.37 -7.77
C GLN A 8 10.09 8.68 -6.52
N LEU A 9 8.96 8.01 -6.35
CA LEU A 9 8.10 8.22 -5.18
C LEU A 9 8.74 7.70 -3.89
N ALA A 10 9.36 6.51 -3.93
CA ALA A 10 10.08 5.96 -2.79
C ALA A 10 11.31 6.80 -2.42
N GLY A 11 12.01 7.35 -3.42
CA GLY A 11 13.11 8.28 -3.21
C GLY A 11 12.65 9.58 -2.55
N LEU A 12 11.58 10.20 -3.05
CA LEU A 12 11.01 11.42 -2.46
C LEU A 12 10.53 11.18 -1.02
N ALA A 13 9.81 10.08 -0.78
CA ALA A 13 9.34 9.71 0.54
C ALA A 13 10.50 9.38 1.50
N GLY A 14 11.59 8.80 0.98
CA GLY A 14 12.83 8.61 1.72
C GLY A 14 13.46 9.95 2.12
N VAL A 15 13.58 10.91 1.22
CA VAL A 15 14.12 12.24 1.55
C VAL A 15 13.26 12.94 2.61
N ILE A 16 11.93 12.90 2.47
CA ILE A 16 11.01 13.49 3.45
C ILE A 16 11.13 12.78 4.81
N GLY A 17 11.10 11.44 4.81
CA GLY A 17 11.26 10.64 6.02
C GLY A 17 12.60 10.90 6.70
N GLY A 18 13.67 11.06 5.92
CA GLY A 18 15.01 11.40 6.40
C GLY A 18 15.09 12.80 7.01
N GLY A 19 14.46 13.79 6.38
CA GLY A 19 14.38 15.15 6.93
C GLY A 19 13.62 15.19 8.26
N ILE A 20 12.46 14.51 8.33
CA ILE A 20 11.66 14.41 9.57
C ILE A 20 12.46 13.67 10.64
N GLY A 21 13.07 12.53 10.30
CA GLY A 21 13.89 11.74 11.21
C GLY A 21 15.09 12.54 11.74
N ALA A 22 15.80 13.26 10.87
CA ALA A 22 16.94 14.08 11.26
C ALA A 22 16.54 15.23 12.20
N TYR A 23 15.41 15.88 11.93
CA TYR A 23 14.87 16.92 12.81
C TYR A 23 14.52 16.37 14.20
N LEU A 24 13.82 15.24 14.26
CA LEU A 24 13.47 14.59 15.52
C LEU A 24 14.71 14.14 16.29
N GLY A 25 15.68 13.54 15.61
CA GLY A 25 16.93 13.07 16.21
C GLY A 25 17.83 14.20 16.69
N TYR A 26 17.89 15.32 15.98
CA TYR A 26 18.61 16.51 16.43
C TYR A 26 18.05 17.00 17.76
N ASN A 27 16.73 17.14 17.84
CA ASN A 27 16.06 17.60 19.05
C ASN A 27 16.22 16.62 20.22
N GLN A 28 16.22 15.31 19.95
CA GLN A 28 16.47 14.29 20.98
C GLN A 28 17.93 14.28 21.46
N GLY A 29 18.90 14.52 20.57
CA GLY A 29 20.30 14.66 20.94
C GLY A 29 20.63 15.93 21.73
N LEU A 30 19.74 16.94 21.76
CA LEU A 30 19.89 18.11 22.64
C LEU A 30 19.55 17.81 24.11
N VAL A 31 18.76 16.77 24.36
CA VAL A 31 18.21 16.45 25.69
C VAL A 31 18.68 15.10 26.24
N THR A 32 19.44 14.33 25.45
CA THR A 32 19.94 13.00 25.83
C THR A 32 21.43 13.06 26.15
N GLU A 33 21.81 12.64 27.35
CA GLU A 33 23.22 12.55 27.73
C GLU A 33 23.94 11.45 26.94
N GLY A 34 25.14 11.74 26.43
CA GLY A 34 25.99 10.77 25.74
C GLY A 34 25.80 10.67 24.21
N ILE A 35 24.88 11.43 23.61
CA ILE A 35 24.71 11.51 22.15
C ILE A 35 24.74 12.97 21.72
N SER A 36 25.60 13.32 20.77
CA SER A 36 25.59 14.68 20.21
C SER A 36 24.36 14.90 19.31
N PRO A 37 23.83 16.14 19.22
CA PRO A 37 22.68 16.46 18.35
C PRO A 37 22.89 16.05 16.89
N ILE A 38 24.12 16.20 16.38
CA ILE A 38 24.48 15.80 15.01
C ILE A 38 24.40 14.27 14.86
N GLN A 39 24.90 13.50 15.84
CA GLN A 39 24.78 12.04 15.82
C GLN A 39 23.32 11.59 15.87
N GLY A 40 22.51 12.21 16.73
CA GLY A 40 21.06 11.94 16.79
C GLY A 40 20.37 12.21 15.46
N ALA A 41 20.68 13.34 14.81
CA ALA A 41 20.16 13.70 13.50
C ALA A 41 20.55 12.71 12.40
N LEU A 42 21.80 12.24 12.39
CA LEU A 42 22.28 11.28 11.40
C LEU A 42 21.63 9.90 11.57
N ILE A 43 21.52 9.41 12.81
CA ILE A 43 20.92 8.10 13.11
C ILE A 43 19.43 8.13 12.77
N MET A 44 18.69 9.08 13.32
CA MET A 44 17.24 9.15 13.10
C MET A 44 16.92 9.57 11.67
N GLY A 45 17.76 10.38 11.03
CA GLY A 45 17.63 10.70 9.60
C GLY A 45 17.83 9.49 8.71
N ALA A 46 18.83 8.64 8.98
CA ALA A 46 19.02 7.39 8.24
C ALA A 46 17.83 6.44 8.42
N ILE A 47 17.34 6.27 9.65
CA ILE A 47 16.14 5.47 9.95
C ILE A 47 14.91 6.04 9.23
N GLY A 48 14.73 7.36 9.30
CA GLY A 48 13.65 8.06 8.64
C GLY A 48 13.65 7.89 7.12
N MET A 49 14.83 7.88 6.49
CA MET A 49 14.95 7.62 5.05
C MET A 49 14.48 6.21 4.68
N VAL A 50 14.88 5.21 5.45
CA VAL A 50 14.47 3.82 5.21
C VAL A 50 12.97 3.65 5.47
N ALA A 51 12.46 4.17 6.58
CA ALA A 51 11.05 4.07 6.94
C ALA A 51 10.16 4.82 5.94
N GLY A 52 10.54 6.02 5.51
CA GLY A 52 9.80 6.81 4.54
C GLY A 52 9.75 6.14 3.16
N SER A 53 10.88 5.63 2.67
CA SER A 53 10.94 4.92 1.38
C SER A 53 10.16 3.60 1.39
N ALA A 54 10.29 2.81 2.46
CA ALA A 54 9.53 1.57 2.64
C ALA A 54 8.01 1.83 2.76
N GLY A 55 7.60 2.83 3.53
CA GLY A 55 6.20 3.20 3.70
C GLY A 55 5.54 3.58 2.38
N ALA A 56 6.21 4.39 1.56
CA ALA A 56 5.70 4.76 0.23
C ALA A 56 5.64 3.55 -0.73
N PHE A 57 6.61 2.65 -0.67
CA PHE A 57 6.59 1.42 -1.47
C PHE A 57 5.40 0.51 -1.10
N ILE A 58 5.15 0.32 0.20
CA ILE A 58 4.02 -0.50 0.68
C ILE A 58 2.70 0.12 0.22
N LEU A 59 2.51 1.42 0.43
CA LEU A 59 1.28 2.11 0.04
C LEU A 59 1.05 2.03 -1.47
N LYS A 60 2.09 2.27 -2.29
CA LYS A 60 1.99 2.15 -3.75
C LYS A 60 1.65 0.72 -4.17
N SER A 61 2.25 -0.28 -3.54
CA SER A 61 1.98 -1.68 -3.83
C SER A 61 0.55 -2.07 -3.48
N ALA A 62 0.04 -1.60 -2.33
CA ALA A 62 -1.34 -1.80 -1.92
C ALA A 62 -2.33 -1.15 -2.92
N MET A 63 -2.07 0.08 -3.35
CA MET A 63 -2.90 0.76 -4.35
C MET A 63 -2.90 0.02 -5.69
N GLN A 64 -1.74 -0.43 -6.14
CA GLN A 64 -1.62 -1.21 -7.38
C GLN A 64 -2.40 -2.53 -7.27
N PHE A 65 -2.33 -3.20 -6.12
CA PHE A 65 -3.07 -4.43 -5.86
C PHE A 65 -4.59 -4.20 -5.90
N ILE A 66 -5.08 -3.13 -5.28
CA ILE A 66 -6.51 -2.75 -5.31
C ILE A 66 -6.97 -2.51 -6.74
N ILE A 67 -6.18 -1.79 -7.54
CA ILE A 67 -6.51 -1.54 -8.97
C ILE A 67 -6.66 -2.86 -9.72
N TYR A 68 -5.75 -3.82 -9.51
CA TYR A 68 -5.86 -5.12 -10.17
C TYR A 68 -7.08 -5.93 -9.72
N ILE A 69 -7.46 -5.86 -8.44
CA ILE A 69 -8.72 -6.46 -7.96
C ILE A 69 -9.92 -5.86 -8.69
N ILE A 70 -9.97 -4.53 -8.81
CA ILE A 70 -11.07 -3.83 -9.49
C ILE A 70 -11.13 -4.21 -10.96
N MET A 71 -9.98 -4.24 -11.65
CA MET A 71 -9.91 -4.66 -13.04
C MET A 71 -10.37 -6.12 -13.22
N PHE A 72 -9.94 -7.01 -12.34
CA PHE A 72 -10.39 -8.40 -12.34
C PHE A 72 -11.90 -8.50 -12.14
N ALA A 73 -12.45 -7.80 -11.15
CA ALA A 73 -13.89 -7.80 -10.87
C ALA A 73 -14.70 -7.26 -12.06
N LEU A 74 -14.22 -6.20 -12.73
CA LEU A 74 -14.84 -5.65 -13.94
C LEU A 74 -14.91 -6.68 -15.06
N LEU A 75 -13.79 -7.35 -15.35
CA LEU A 75 -13.76 -8.38 -16.39
C LEU A 75 -14.68 -9.56 -16.03
N ALA A 76 -14.66 -10.01 -14.78
CA ALA A 76 -15.53 -11.09 -14.30
C ALA A 76 -17.02 -10.72 -14.41
N TYR A 77 -17.37 -9.45 -14.18
CA TYR A 77 -18.74 -8.95 -14.32
C TYR A 77 -19.18 -8.85 -15.80
N ILE A 78 -18.36 -8.23 -16.65
CA ILE A 78 -18.67 -8.04 -18.08
C ILE A 78 -18.84 -9.39 -18.78
N PHE A 79 -17.95 -10.34 -18.49
CA PHE A 79 -17.94 -11.65 -19.12
C PHE A 79 -18.69 -12.72 -18.32
N ARG A 80 -19.52 -12.34 -17.34
CA ARG A 80 -20.20 -13.27 -16.41
C ARG A 80 -20.90 -14.43 -17.12
N GLY A 81 -21.62 -14.16 -18.21
CA GLY A 81 -22.37 -15.18 -18.93
C GLY A 81 -21.47 -16.18 -19.65
N GLN A 82 -20.35 -15.72 -20.21
CA GLN A 82 -19.37 -16.59 -20.86
C GLN A 82 -18.60 -17.43 -19.83
N ILE A 83 -18.24 -16.82 -18.70
CA ILE A 83 -17.60 -17.52 -17.58
C ILE A 83 -18.53 -18.60 -17.02
N GLU A 84 -19.81 -18.29 -16.85
CA GLU A 84 -20.81 -19.24 -16.37
C GLU A 84 -21.03 -20.40 -17.37
N GLN A 85 -21.03 -20.12 -18.67
CA GLN A 85 -21.09 -21.16 -19.70
C GLN A 85 -19.85 -22.07 -19.71
N LEU A 86 -18.67 -21.54 -19.38
CA LEU A 86 -17.41 -22.30 -19.36
C LEU A 86 -17.20 -23.08 -18.06
N THR A 87 -17.61 -22.51 -16.94
CA THR A 87 -17.28 -23.04 -15.60
C THR A 87 -18.48 -23.62 -14.87
N GLY A 88 -19.70 -23.36 -15.34
CA GLY A 88 -20.94 -23.67 -14.63
C GLY A 88 -21.17 -22.81 -13.39
N VAL A 89 -20.32 -21.81 -13.13
CA VAL A 89 -20.35 -20.98 -11.93
C VAL A 89 -20.52 -19.52 -12.31
N ASN A 90 -21.54 -18.86 -11.73
CA ASN A 90 -21.69 -17.43 -11.85
C ASN A 90 -20.64 -16.71 -10.98
N PRO A 91 -19.73 -15.91 -11.58
CA PRO A 91 -18.63 -15.29 -10.84
C PRO A 91 -19.11 -14.24 -9.82
N VAL A 92 -20.26 -13.61 -10.04
CA VAL A 92 -20.84 -12.63 -9.10
C VAL A 92 -21.36 -13.36 -7.86
N THR A 93 -22.15 -14.42 -8.05
CA THR A 93 -22.66 -15.22 -6.93
C THR A 93 -21.53 -15.90 -6.15
N ALA A 94 -20.47 -16.38 -6.83
CA ALA A 94 -19.30 -16.94 -6.16
C ALA A 94 -18.60 -15.91 -5.25
N LEU A 95 -18.55 -14.64 -5.68
CA LEU A 95 -18.02 -13.56 -4.86
C LEU A 95 -18.93 -13.27 -3.65
N GLU A 96 -20.24 -13.21 -3.82
CA GLU A 96 -21.21 -13.03 -2.73
C GLU A 96 -21.07 -14.11 -1.65
N VAL A 97 -20.99 -15.38 -2.05
CA VAL A 97 -20.80 -16.51 -1.14
C VAL A 97 -19.46 -16.40 -0.40
N THR A 98 -18.41 -15.92 -1.08
CA THR A 98 -17.08 -15.75 -0.48
C THR A 98 -17.10 -14.62 0.55
N LEU A 99 -17.70 -13.47 0.22
CA LEU A 99 -17.84 -12.33 1.14
C LEU A 99 -18.71 -12.70 2.35
N ALA A 100 -19.79 -13.46 2.13
CA ALA A 100 -20.64 -13.95 3.20
C ALA A 100 -19.87 -14.86 4.18
N LYS A 101 -18.94 -15.69 3.69
CA LYS A 101 -18.05 -16.49 4.56
C LYS A 101 -17.11 -15.63 5.41
N TYR A 102 -16.77 -14.43 4.94
CA TYR A 102 -16.01 -13.45 5.71
C TYR A 102 -16.90 -12.54 6.59
N GLY A 103 -18.19 -12.85 6.71
CA GLY A 103 -19.15 -12.10 7.53
C GLY A 103 -19.75 -10.87 6.84
N MET A 104 -19.48 -10.67 5.55
CA MET A 104 -20.00 -9.55 4.76
C MET A 104 -21.13 -10.04 3.87
N SER A 105 -22.38 -9.88 4.32
CA SER A 105 -23.55 -10.16 3.49
C SER A 105 -23.78 -9.01 2.51
N VAL A 106 -23.60 -9.28 1.22
CA VAL A 106 -23.77 -8.29 0.14
C VAL A 106 -24.62 -8.93 -0.96
N ASP A 107 -25.62 -8.21 -1.43
CA ASP A 107 -26.47 -8.59 -2.57
C ASP A 107 -26.01 -7.78 -3.79
N LEU A 108 -25.18 -8.41 -4.63
CA LEU A 108 -24.59 -7.81 -5.84
C LEU A 108 -25.45 -8.09 -7.08
N ALA A 109 -26.42 -9.00 -6.97
CA ALA A 109 -27.35 -9.37 -8.04
C ALA A 109 -28.56 -8.41 -8.17
N ARG A 110 -28.86 -7.60 -7.15
CA ARG A 110 -29.85 -6.51 -7.24
C ARG A 110 -29.32 -5.30 -8.02
N ASN A 111 -29.37 -5.37 -9.34
CA ASN A 111 -29.48 -4.22 -10.24
C ASN A 111 -30.32 -4.61 -11.46
#